data_AF-A0A960UR83-F1
#
_entry.id   AF-A0A960UR83-F1
#
_cell.length_a   1.000
_cell.length_b   1.000
_cell.length_c   1.000
_cell.angle_alpha   90.00
_cell.angle_beta   90.00
_cell.angle_gamma   90.00
#
_symmetry.space_group_name_H-M   'P 1'
#
loop_
_entity.id
_entity.type
_entity.pdbx_description
1 polymer ?
#
loop_
_entity_poly.entity_id
_entity_poly.type
_entity_poly.pdbx_seq_one_letter_code
_entity_poly.pdbx_strand_id
1 'polypeptide(L)'
;MILLAFRIGALSAMLCFWVGPGCHNESDERIGVLIDRAAANGVKLDRQWFSVRAQLIAHNLTDSKLLCDIIDAKKPGTLTGVELIGSELDERAFHCLSTVSSLENLNVSQSSISMRELLLFEGKRGIRWIGLAGCNLPEEQTMYFLLSLENLDVLYPPDSLSEKSIKEIRSRGVTVFE
;
A
#
# COMPACT_ATOMS: atom_id res chain seq x y z
N MET A 1 -0.77 34.01 0.13
CA MET A 1 -1.14 32.76 -0.56
C MET A 1 0.15 32.07 -0.95
N ILE A 2 0.49 31.02 -0.22
CA ILE A 2 1.78 30.33 -0.26
C ILE A 2 1.69 29.21 -1.29
N LEU A 3 2.65 29.12 -2.20
CA LEU A 3 3.00 27.85 -2.85
C LEU A 3 4.51 27.81 -2.99
N LEU A 4 5.10 27.19 -1.96
CA LEU A 4 6.53 26.90 -1.85
C LEU A 4 6.85 25.82 -2.89
N ALA A 5 7.54 26.19 -3.96
CA ALA A 5 8.20 25.28 -4.85
C ALA A 5 9.64 25.11 -4.38
N PHE A 6 10.05 23.96 -3.83
CA PHE A 6 11.49 23.67 -3.67
C PHE A 6 11.80 22.16 -3.61
N ARG A 7 12.60 21.74 -4.62
CA ARG A 7 13.65 20.72 -4.64
C ARG A 7 13.36 19.30 -4.12
N ILE A 8 13.25 18.35 -5.06
CA ILE A 8 14.08 17.11 -5.11
C ILE A 8 14.28 16.74 -6.60
N GLY A 9 15.27 17.36 -7.25
CA GLY A 9 15.52 17.20 -8.69
C GLY A 9 16.97 16.90 -9.06
N ALA A 10 17.78 16.34 -8.15
CA ALA A 10 19.24 16.27 -8.36
C ALA A 10 19.93 14.95 -7.98
N LEU A 11 19.21 13.84 -7.77
CA LEU A 11 19.85 12.55 -7.38
C LEU A 11 19.46 11.33 -8.24
N SER A 12 18.67 11.50 -9.30
CA SER A 12 18.29 10.40 -10.21
C SER A 12 19.31 10.09 -11.33
N ALA A 13 20.37 10.89 -11.50
CA ALA A 13 21.28 10.76 -12.64
C ALA A 13 22.54 9.89 -12.37
N MET A 14 22.66 9.25 -11.19
CA MET A 14 23.93 8.61 -10.79
C MET A 14 23.87 7.12 -10.46
N LEU A 15 22.77 6.42 -10.76
CA LEU A 15 22.65 4.97 -10.49
C LEU A 15 22.38 4.10 -11.74
N CYS A 16 22.51 4.65 -12.95
CA CYS A 16 22.35 3.89 -14.20
C CYS A 16 23.59 3.06 -14.63
N PHE A 17 24.56 2.80 -13.74
CA PHE A 17 25.75 2.02 -14.09
C PHE A 17 25.97 0.88 -13.10
N TRP A 18 25.20 -0.21 -13.24
CA TRP A 18 25.67 -1.60 -13.18
C TRP A 18 24.51 -2.59 -13.00
N VAL A 19 23.97 -3.14 -14.09
CA VAL A 19 23.51 -4.54 -14.13
C VAL A 19 23.80 -5.04 -15.54
N GLY A 20 24.54 -6.15 -15.65
CA GLY A 20 25.04 -6.69 -16.91
C GLY A 20 23.94 -7.23 -17.85
N PRO A 21 24.24 -7.40 -19.15
CA PRO A 21 23.27 -7.83 -20.13
C PRO A 21 23.06 -9.35 -20.03
N GLY A 22 21.95 -9.78 -19.44
CA GLY A 22 21.66 -11.22 -19.36
C GLY A 22 20.40 -11.67 -18.62
N CYS A 23 19.59 -10.77 -18.05
CA CYS A 23 18.39 -11.14 -17.29
C CYS A 23 17.06 -10.59 -17.84
N HIS A 24 17.02 -10.21 -19.13
CA HIS A 24 15.75 -10.05 -19.81
C HIS A 24 15.36 -11.41 -20.38
N ASN A 25 14.21 -11.96 -19.99
CA ASN A 25 13.34 -12.78 -20.84
C ASN A 25 12.05 -13.12 -20.05
N GLU A 26 10.91 -12.81 -20.64
CA GLU A 26 9.51 -13.08 -20.23
C GLU A 26 8.91 -12.31 -19.03
N SER A 27 9.64 -12.14 -17.92
CA SER A 27 9.07 -11.46 -16.74
C SER A 27 8.84 -9.97 -16.98
N ASP A 28 9.82 -9.32 -17.62
CA ASP A 28 9.82 -7.88 -17.88
C ASP A 28 8.81 -7.47 -18.96
N GLU A 29 8.53 -8.34 -19.94
CA GLU A 29 7.52 -8.07 -20.97
C GLU A 29 6.10 -8.14 -20.38
N ARG A 30 5.80 -9.13 -19.54
CA ARG A 30 4.49 -9.22 -18.86
C ARG A 30 4.30 -8.03 -17.91
N ILE A 31 5.36 -7.63 -17.21
CA ILE A 31 5.36 -6.43 -16.36
C ILE A 31 5.14 -5.17 -17.19
N GLY A 32 5.80 -5.03 -18.35
CA GLY A 32 5.60 -3.90 -19.25
C GLY A 32 4.15 -3.77 -19.71
N VAL A 33 3.53 -4.87 -20.14
CA VAL A 33 2.11 -4.90 -20.54
C VAL A 33 1.18 -4.55 -19.38
N LEU A 34 1.49 -4.99 -18.16
CA LEU A 34 0.70 -4.65 -16.96
C LEU A 34 0.87 -3.18 -16.58
N ILE A 35 2.07 -2.61 -16.73
CA ILE A 35 2.33 -1.19 -16.52
C ILE A 35 1.55 -0.36 -17.53
N ASP A 36 1.56 -0.73 -18.80
CA ASP A 36 0.84 -0.02 -19.86
C ASP A 36 -0.69 -0.11 -19.64
N ARG A 37 -1.20 -1.27 -19.19
CA ARG A 37 -2.60 -1.43 -18.78
C ARG A 37 -2.96 -0.62 -17.55
N ALA A 38 -2.09 -0.57 -16.54
CA ALA A 38 -2.30 0.24 -15.35
C ALA A 38 -2.33 1.73 -15.72
N ALA A 39 -1.38 2.20 -16.53
CA ALA A 39 -1.33 3.57 -17.04
C ALA A 39 -2.59 3.93 -17.86
N ALA A 40 -3.08 3.00 -18.68
CA ALA A 40 -4.33 3.18 -19.43
C ALA A 40 -5.57 3.33 -18.52
N ASN A 41 -5.52 2.82 -17.29
CA ASN A 41 -6.57 2.95 -16.28
C ASN A 41 -6.32 4.12 -15.29
N GLY A 42 -5.40 5.04 -15.61
CA GLY A 42 -5.11 6.21 -14.77
C GLY A 42 -4.22 5.93 -13.57
N VAL A 43 -3.66 4.72 -13.45
CA VAL A 43 -2.74 4.34 -12.39
C VAL A 43 -1.35 4.91 -12.70
N LYS A 44 -0.86 5.82 -11.84
CA LYS A 44 0.54 6.25 -11.87
C LYS A 44 1.40 5.26 -11.10
N LEU A 45 2.04 4.33 -11.81
CA LEU A 45 3.11 3.52 -11.25
C LEU A 45 4.39 4.36 -11.24
N ASP A 46 4.85 4.77 -10.05
CA ASP A 46 6.16 5.44 -9.93
C ASP A 46 7.29 4.44 -10.25
N ARG A 47 8.26 4.87 -11.05
CA ARG A 47 9.35 4.04 -11.60
C ARG A 47 10.53 3.86 -10.63
N GLN A 48 10.30 3.90 -9.32
CA GLN A 48 11.32 3.45 -8.35
C GLN A 48 11.31 1.91 -8.25
N TRP A 49 11.70 1.24 -9.33
CA TRP A 49 11.58 -0.22 -9.50
C TRP A 49 12.83 -1.01 -9.09
N PHE A 50 13.79 -0.40 -8.38
CA PHE A 50 15.04 -1.06 -8.03
C PHE A 50 15.50 -0.72 -6.62
N SER A 51 15.02 -1.50 -5.63
CA SER A 51 15.76 -1.78 -4.38
C SER A 51 14.92 -2.65 -3.44
N VAL A 52 15.12 -3.97 -3.44
CA VAL A 52 14.87 -4.95 -2.33
C VAL A 52 13.45 -5.04 -1.72
N ARG A 53 12.58 -4.05 -1.92
CA ARG A 53 11.27 -3.80 -1.32
C ARG A 53 10.41 -3.13 -2.39
N ALA A 54 9.57 -3.90 -3.07
CA ALA A 54 8.67 -3.36 -4.07
C ALA A 54 7.49 -2.66 -3.38
N GLN A 55 7.13 -1.50 -3.91
CA GLN A 55 5.90 -0.79 -3.57
C GLN A 55 4.99 -0.75 -4.80
N LEU A 56 3.70 -1.00 -4.58
CA LEU A 56 2.66 -0.76 -5.56
C LEU A 56 1.92 0.49 -5.16
N ILE A 57 1.92 1.52 -6.02
CA ILE A 57 1.17 2.75 -5.79
C ILE A 57 0.14 2.86 -6.89
N ALA A 58 -1.13 2.86 -6.53
CA ALA A 58 -2.23 3.10 -7.43
C ALA A 58 -3.27 4.01 -6.79
N HIS A 59 -3.76 4.97 -7.56
CA HIS A 59 -4.83 5.86 -7.15
C HIS A 59 -6.06 5.54 -7.99
N ASN A 60 -7.23 5.48 -7.36
CA ASN A 60 -8.51 5.20 -8.02
C ASN A 60 -8.50 3.89 -8.84
N LEU A 61 -7.79 2.86 -8.39
CA LEU A 61 -7.82 1.55 -9.04
C LEU A 61 -9.17 0.89 -8.78
N THR A 62 -9.86 0.48 -9.83
CA THR A 62 -11.14 -0.22 -9.75
C THR A 62 -11.05 -1.67 -10.24
N ASP A 63 -9.98 -2.03 -10.95
CA ASP A 63 -9.78 -3.36 -11.51
C ASP A 63 -9.06 -4.29 -10.52
N SER A 64 -9.84 -4.99 -9.70
CA SER A 64 -9.34 -6.00 -8.77
C SER A 64 -8.60 -7.15 -9.46
N LYS A 65 -8.98 -7.50 -10.70
CA LYS A 65 -8.30 -8.56 -11.44
C LYS A 65 -6.90 -8.12 -11.84
N LEU A 66 -6.76 -6.88 -12.33
CA LEU A 66 -5.47 -6.29 -12.63
C LEU A 66 -4.57 -6.26 -11.39
N LEU A 67 -5.12 -5.92 -10.22
CA LEU A 67 -4.36 -5.96 -8.96
C LEU A 67 -3.83 -7.37 -8.66
N CYS A 68 -4.69 -8.38 -8.71
CA CYS A 68 -4.28 -9.77 -8.49
C CYS A 68 -3.23 -10.22 -9.52
N ASP A 69 -3.42 -9.89 -10.81
CA ASP A 69 -2.46 -10.22 -11.87
C ASP A 69 -1.09 -9.56 -11.61
N ILE A 70 -1.06 -8.32 -11.09
CA ILE A 70 0.17 -7.62 -10.69
C ILE A 70 0.83 -8.32 -9.49
N ILE A 71 0.05 -8.70 -8.48
CA ILE A 71 0.54 -9.40 -7.29
C ILE A 71 1.13 -10.77 -7.68
N ASP A 72 0.43 -11.54 -8.52
CA ASP A 72 0.86 -12.85 -8.99
C ASP A 72 2.10 -12.76 -9.91
N ALA A 73 2.21 -11.69 -10.70
CA ALA A 73 3.38 -11.44 -11.54
C ALA A 73 4.62 -11.03 -10.72
N LYS A 74 4.43 -10.50 -9.50
CA LYS A 74 5.55 -10.19 -8.61
C LYS A 74 6.03 -11.47 -7.93
N LYS A 75 7.36 -11.62 -7.82
CA LYS A 75 7.93 -12.73 -7.05
C LYS A 75 7.42 -12.65 -5.61
N PRO A 76 6.83 -13.73 -5.06
CA PRO A 76 6.38 -13.75 -3.67
C PRO A 76 7.56 -13.40 -2.76
N GLY A 77 7.32 -12.50 -1.81
CA GLY A 77 8.33 -12.03 -0.85
C GLY A 77 9.01 -10.70 -1.19
N THR A 78 8.72 -10.07 -2.32
CA THR A 78 9.32 -8.77 -2.70
C THR A 78 8.40 -7.57 -2.47
N LEU A 79 7.08 -7.77 -2.49
CA LEU A 79 6.10 -6.69 -2.31
C LEU A 79 5.94 -6.39 -0.82
N THR A 80 6.46 -5.24 -0.39
CA THR A 80 6.41 -4.82 1.02
C THR A 80 5.47 -3.64 1.24
N GLY A 81 5.08 -2.92 0.19
CA GLY A 81 4.15 -1.80 0.33
C GLY A 81 3.10 -1.74 -0.76
N VAL A 82 1.89 -1.36 -0.38
CA VAL A 82 0.76 -1.18 -1.28
C VAL A 82 0.00 0.08 -0.86
N GLU A 83 -0.14 1.02 -1.79
CA GLU A 83 -0.94 2.23 -1.66
C GLU A 83 -2.05 2.22 -2.72
N LEU A 84 -3.30 2.23 -2.27
CA LEU A 84 -4.53 2.08 -3.06
C LEU A 84 -5.50 3.21 -2.70
N ILE A 85 -5.01 4.45 -2.75
CA ILE A 85 -5.76 5.62 -2.28
C ILE A 85 -6.93 5.89 -3.22
N GLY A 86 -8.13 6.11 -2.67
CA GLY A 86 -9.34 6.38 -3.47
C GLY A 86 -9.80 5.22 -4.35
N SER A 87 -9.25 4.02 -4.13
CA SER A 87 -9.53 2.85 -4.98
C SER A 87 -10.84 2.17 -4.55
N GLU A 88 -11.68 1.81 -5.52
CA GLU A 88 -12.92 1.06 -5.29
C GLU A 88 -12.69 -0.41 -5.63
N LEU A 89 -12.11 -1.13 -4.67
CA LEU A 89 -11.75 -2.53 -4.83
C LEU A 89 -12.76 -3.44 -4.12
N ASP A 90 -12.97 -4.61 -4.70
CA ASP A 90 -13.81 -5.65 -4.11
C ASP A 90 -13.04 -6.58 -3.15
N GLU A 91 -13.76 -7.47 -2.47
CA GLU A 91 -13.22 -8.46 -1.53
C GLU A 91 -12.09 -9.31 -2.15
N ARG A 92 -12.16 -9.58 -3.46
CA ARG A 92 -11.16 -10.37 -4.16
C ARG A 92 -9.80 -9.68 -4.16
N ALA A 93 -9.77 -8.36 -4.36
CA ALA A 93 -8.55 -7.57 -4.33
C ALA A 93 -7.85 -7.69 -2.96
N PHE A 94 -8.62 -7.54 -1.88
CA PHE A 94 -8.12 -7.64 -0.51
C PHE A 94 -7.70 -9.05 -0.14
N HIS A 95 -8.38 -10.08 -0.67
CA HIS A 95 -7.93 -11.46 -0.55
C HIS A 95 -6.58 -11.68 -1.25
N CYS A 96 -6.37 -11.15 -2.45
CA CYS A 96 -5.06 -11.24 -3.13
C CYS A 96 -3.97 -10.55 -2.28
N LEU A 97 -4.22 -9.33 -1.79
CA LEU A 97 -3.29 -8.61 -0.92
C LEU A 97 -2.99 -9.34 0.39
N SER A 98 -3.98 -10.02 0.96
CA SER A 98 -3.80 -10.75 2.21
C SER A 98 -2.88 -11.97 2.07
N THR A 99 -2.67 -12.48 0.85
CA THR A 99 -1.69 -13.55 0.59
C THR A 99 -0.24 -13.08 0.55
N VAL A 100 -0.01 -11.76 0.47
CA VAL A 100 1.33 -11.17 0.42
C VAL A 100 1.96 -11.17 1.81
N SER A 101 2.72 -12.22 2.12
CA SER A 101 3.34 -12.42 3.44
C SER A 101 4.42 -11.39 3.79
N SER A 102 5.02 -10.74 2.79
CA SER A 102 6.03 -9.69 2.96
C SER A 102 5.44 -8.29 3.15
N LEU A 103 4.11 -8.13 3.15
CA LEU A 103 3.48 -6.83 3.23
C LEU A 103 3.72 -6.18 4.60
N GLU A 104 4.42 -5.04 4.58
CA GLU A 104 4.71 -4.20 5.74
C GLU A 104 3.84 -2.94 5.77
N ASN A 105 3.48 -2.43 4.59
CA ASN A 105 2.87 -1.13 4.39
C ASN A 105 1.57 -1.27 3.59
N LEU A 106 0.44 -0.89 4.17
CA LEU A 106 -0.86 -0.91 3.49
C LEU A 106 -1.58 0.42 3.67
N ASN A 107 -1.72 1.17 2.58
CA ASN A 107 -2.52 2.39 2.57
C ASN A 107 -3.72 2.20 1.66
N VAL A 108 -4.91 2.27 2.24
CA VAL A 108 -6.21 2.17 1.55
C VAL A 108 -7.07 3.37 1.88
N SER A 109 -6.43 4.51 2.20
CA SER A 109 -7.13 5.75 2.54
C SER A 109 -8.10 6.16 1.41
N GLN A 110 -9.23 6.75 1.79
CA GLN A 110 -10.29 7.19 0.87
C GLN A 110 -10.88 6.05 0.02
N SER A 111 -10.62 4.79 0.36
CA SER A 111 -11.27 3.65 -0.29
C SER A 111 -12.61 3.32 0.37
N SER A 112 -13.40 2.50 -0.32
CA SER A 112 -14.63 1.90 0.19
C SER A 112 -14.39 0.62 1.00
N ILE A 113 -13.19 0.42 1.59
CA ILE A 113 -12.87 -0.79 2.35
C ILE A 113 -13.84 -0.98 3.53
N SER A 114 -14.31 -2.22 3.70
CA SER A 114 -15.14 -2.66 4.81
C SER A 114 -14.33 -3.34 5.92
N MET A 115 -14.91 -3.45 7.12
CA MET A 115 -14.27 -4.20 8.21
C MET A 115 -14.04 -5.67 7.87
N ARG A 116 -14.92 -6.29 7.09
CA ARG A 116 -14.75 -7.69 6.66
C ARG A 116 -13.45 -7.86 5.86
N GLU A 117 -13.16 -6.91 4.97
CA GLU A 117 -11.93 -6.93 4.16
C GLU A 117 -10.70 -6.58 4.99
N LEU A 118 -10.83 -5.63 5.92
CA LEU A 118 -9.73 -5.24 6.80
C LEU A 118 -9.29 -6.39 7.74
N LEU A 119 -10.25 -7.20 8.21
CA LEU A 119 -9.96 -8.37 9.05
C LEU A 119 -9.19 -9.49 8.33
N LEU A 120 -9.08 -9.46 6.99
CA LEU A 120 -8.18 -10.37 6.25
C LEU A 120 -6.69 -10.12 6.57
N PHE A 121 -6.38 -8.97 7.19
CA PHE A 121 -5.04 -8.60 7.64
C PHE A 121 -4.83 -8.83 9.14
N GLU A 122 -5.83 -9.33 9.86
CA GLU A 122 -5.72 -9.67 11.28
C GLU A 122 -4.57 -10.68 11.51
N GLY A 123 -3.78 -10.47 12.55
CA GLY A 123 -2.65 -11.34 12.89
C GLY A 123 -1.45 -11.25 11.95
N LYS A 124 -1.47 -10.38 10.93
CA LYS A 124 -0.28 -10.11 10.12
C LYS A 124 0.75 -9.30 10.90
N ARG A 125 1.67 -10.02 11.53
CA ARG A 125 2.81 -9.45 12.27
C ARG A 125 3.76 -8.62 11.40
N GLY A 126 3.71 -8.76 10.07
CA GLY A 126 4.55 -7.99 9.16
C GLY A 126 4.12 -6.52 9.02
N ILE A 127 2.85 -6.19 9.30
CA ILE A 127 2.33 -4.84 9.06
C ILE A 127 2.87 -3.87 10.11
N ARG A 128 3.54 -2.83 9.60
CA ARG A 128 4.13 -1.74 10.37
C ARG A 128 3.49 -0.40 10.06
N TRP A 129 2.90 -0.26 8.87
CA TRP A 129 2.25 0.96 8.46
C TRP A 129 0.86 0.68 7.90
N ILE A 130 -0.13 1.41 8.41
CA ILE A 130 -1.49 1.35 7.89
C ILE A 130 -2.09 2.75 7.64
N GLY A 131 -2.74 2.91 6.49
CA GLY A 131 -3.48 4.10 6.14
C GLY A 131 -4.96 3.82 5.90
N LEU A 132 -5.81 4.44 6.71
CA LEU A 132 -7.27 4.28 6.72
C LEU A 132 -8.00 5.63 6.69
N ALA A 133 -7.29 6.74 6.45
CA ALA A 133 -7.88 8.08 6.48
C ALA A 133 -9.01 8.21 5.46
N GLY A 134 -10.13 8.84 5.83
CA GLY A 134 -11.31 8.94 4.97
C GLY A 134 -12.05 7.61 4.72
N CYS A 135 -11.71 6.53 5.41
CA CYS A 135 -12.51 5.30 5.41
C CYS A 135 -13.60 5.38 6.49
N ASN A 136 -14.80 4.91 6.15
CA ASN A 136 -15.93 4.87 7.08
C ASN A 136 -16.00 3.50 7.79
N LEU A 137 -15.21 3.34 8.84
CA LEU A 137 -15.11 2.08 9.60
C LEU A 137 -15.72 2.23 11.02
N PRO A 138 -16.39 1.22 11.58
CA PRO A 138 -16.86 1.26 12.96
C PRO A 138 -15.70 1.33 13.95
N GLU A 139 -15.73 2.28 14.89
CA GLU A 139 -14.64 2.53 15.84
C GLU A 139 -14.24 1.28 16.64
N GLU A 140 -15.20 0.58 17.24
CA GLU A 140 -14.94 -0.59 18.10
C GLU A 140 -14.18 -1.71 17.37
N GLN A 141 -14.64 -2.04 16.16
CA GLN A 141 -14.03 -3.09 15.34
C GLN A 141 -12.67 -2.65 14.78
N THR A 142 -12.55 -1.37 14.42
CA THR A 142 -11.28 -0.77 13.99
C THR A 142 -10.26 -0.84 15.12
N MET A 143 -10.65 -0.51 16.35
CA MET A 143 -9.77 -0.58 17.51
C MET A 143 -9.31 -2.02 17.78
N TYR A 144 -10.23 -2.99 17.76
CA TYR A 144 -9.87 -4.40 17.90
C TYR A 144 -8.81 -4.82 16.88
N PHE A 145 -9.03 -4.48 15.60
CA PHE A 145 -8.09 -4.77 14.54
C PHE A 145 -6.73 -4.08 14.76
N LEU A 146 -6.70 -2.78 15.06
CA LEU A 146 -5.44 -2.04 15.29
C LEU A 146 -4.66 -2.56 16.50
N LEU A 147 -5.36 -3.04 17.54
CA LEU A 147 -4.76 -3.69 18.70
C LEU A 147 -4.18 -5.07 18.38
N SER A 148 -4.73 -5.78 17.39
CA SER A 148 -4.19 -7.06 16.90
C SER A 148 -2.86 -6.93 16.16
N LEU A 149 -2.53 -5.75 15.64
CA LEU A 149 -1.29 -5.48 14.93
C LEU A 149 -0.16 -5.22 15.93
N GLU A 150 0.59 -6.28 16.27
CA GLU A 150 1.66 -6.25 17.28
C GLU A 150 2.82 -5.29 16.93
N ASN A 151 3.13 -5.12 15.63
CA ASN A 151 4.29 -4.37 15.14
C ASN A 151 3.92 -3.06 14.42
N LEU A 152 2.72 -2.54 14.68
CA LEU A 152 2.26 -1.30 14.07
C LEU A 152 3.10 -0.13 14.59
N ASP A 153 3.78 0.58 13.69
CA ASP A 153 4.60 1.76 14.01
C ASP A 153 3.89 3.06 13.62
N VAL A 154 3.15 3.04 12.51
CA VAL A 154 2.56 4.24 11.92
C VAL A 154 1.11 3.99 11.50
N LEU A 155 0.23 4.93 11.83
CA LEU A 155 -1.20 4.91 11.53
C LEU A 155 -1.64 6.26 10.92
N TYR A 156 -2.33 6.21 9.78
CA TYR A 156 -3.25 7.27 9.37
C TYR A 156 -4.68 6.80 9.73
N PRO A 157 -5.31 7.37 10.77
CA PRO A 157 -6.52 6.84 11.36
C PRO A 157 -7.73 7.12 10.44
N PRO A 158 -8.78 6.27 10.47
CA PRO A 158 -10.05 6.62 9.87
C PRO A 158 -10.74 7.72 10.69
N ASP A 159 -11.61 8.48 10.03
CA ASP A 159 -12.30 9.64 10.59
C ASP A 159 -13.23 9.27 11.76
N SER A 160 -13.52 7.98 11.93
CA SER A 160 -14.38 7.45 12.97
C SER A 160 -13.71 7.22 14.32
N LEU A 161 -12.37 7.29 14.41
CA LEU A 161 -11.69 7.09 15.71
C LEU A 161 -11.84 8.30 16.61
N SER A 162 -12.28 8.07 17.85
CA SER A 162 -12.31 9.11 18.87
C SER A 162 -10.90 9.48 19.36
N GLU A 163 -10.77 10.68 19.91
CA GLU A 163 -9.57 11.14 20.62
C GLU A 163 -9.08 10.17 21.71
N LYS A 164 -10.01 9.47 22.37
CA LYS A 164 -9.68 8.48 23.39
C LYS A 164 -8.94 7.29 22.75
N SER A 165 -9.49 6.77 21.66
CA SER A 165 -8.91 5.68 20.87
C SER A 165 -7.55 6.05 20.29
N ILE A 166 -7.41 7.27 19.77
CA ILE A 166 -6.12 7.78 19.27
C ILE A 166 -5.07 7.84 20.38
N LYS A 167 -5.43 8.34 21.57
CA LYS A 167 -4.51 8.37 22.73
C LYS A 167 -4.08 6.97 23.17
N GLU A 168 -5.00 6.02 23.17
CA GLU A 168 -4.70 4.62 23.48
C GLU A 168 -3.71 4.03 22.49
N ILE A 169 -3.90 4.26 21.19
CA ILE A 169 -2.96 3.83 20.14
C ILE A 169 -1.58 4.48 20.32
N ARG A 170 -1.54 5.80 20.57
CA ARG A 170 -0.28 6.52 20.84
C ARG A 170 0.47 5.98 22.06
N SER A 171 -0.26 5.53 23.09
CA SER A 171 0.35 4.97 24.31
C SER A 171 1.14 3.67 24.06
N ARG A 172 0.87 2.98 22.93
CA ARG A 172 1.62 1.81 22.46
C ARG A 172 2.90 2.17 21.69
N GLY A 173 3.21 3.46 21.52
CA GLY A 173 4.35 3.93 20.73
C GLY A 173 4.07 4.10 19.24
N VAL A 174 2.80 3.97 18.82
CA VAL A 174 2.39 4.17 17.42
C VAL A 174 2.35 5.66 17.10
N THR A 175 2.96 6.04 15.97
CA THR A 175 2.87 7.40 15.43
C THR A 175 1.56 7.55 14.65
N VAL A 176 0.69 8.46 15.09
CA VAL A 176 -0.60 8.72 14.45
C VAL A 176 -0.57 10.07 13.73
N PHE A 177 -0.87 10.07 12.44
CA PHE A 177 -0.92 11.26 11.57
C PHE A 177 -2.37 11.65 11.28
N GLU A 178 -2.75 12.88 11.66
CA GLU A 178 -4.07 13.49 11.44
C GLU A 178 -4.11 14.34 10.16
#